data_AF-A0A125SFD6-F1
#
_entry.id   AF-A0A125SFD6-F1
#
_cell.length_a   1.000
_cell.length_b   1.000
_cell.length_c   1.000
_cell.angle_alpha   90.00
_cell.angle_beta   90.00
_cell.angle_gamma   90.00
#
_symmetry.space_group_name_H-M   'P 1'
#
loop_
_entity.id
_entity.type
_entity.pdbx_description
1 polymer ?
#
loop_
_entity_poly.entity_id
_entity_poly.type
_entity_poly.pdbx_seq_one_letter_code
_entity_poly.pdbx_strand_id
1 'polypeptide(L)'
;MISSLLGVLAALPNRTIKWAIHGFFELFRWIPLVVNVFFAFFGVPLLGLDLPPFVAATVTVAGGGADDTVKVSGGLNSVPPHQWKSATALGLRR
;
A
#
# COMPACT_ATOMS: atom_id res chain seq x y z
N MET A 1 6.83 2.41 -6.42
CA MET A 1 6.33 3.80 -6.59
C MET A 1 4.90 3.97 -6.10
N ILE A 2 3.93 3.15 -6.56
CA ILE A 2 2.53 3.21 -6.10
C ILE A 2 2.41 2.95 -4.58
N SER A 3 3.16 1.97 -4.08
CA SER A 3 3.21 1.62 -2.65
C SER A 3 3.76 2.74 -1.77
N SER A 4 4.76 3.48 -2.24
CA SER A 4 5.35 4.63 -1.54
C SER A 4 4.34 5.78 -1.38
N LEU A 5 3.58 6.07 -2.45
CA LEU A 5 2.55 7.11 -2.43
C LEU A 5 1.40 6.74 -1.47
N LEU A 6 0.94 5.49 -1.54
CA LEU A 6 -0.07 4.96 -0.60
C LEU A 6 0.45 4.95 0.84
N GLY A 7 1.76 4.69 1.05
CA GLY A 7 2.36 4.68 2.38
C GLY A 7 2.40 6.07 3.02
N VAL A 8 2.64 7.11 2.22
CA VAL A 8 2.51 8.51 2.64
C VAL A 8 1.05 8.85 2.95
N LEU A 9 0.10 8.45 2.09
CA LEU A 9 -1.33 8.66 2.33
C LEU A 9 -1.83 7.96 3.60
N ALA A 10 -1.33 6.75 3.89
CA ALA A 10 -1.65 6.01 5.11
C ALA A 10 -1.04 6.64 6.38
N ALA A 11 -0.01 7.47 6.25
CA ALA A 11 0.58 8.24 7.34
C ALA A 11 -0.20 9.53 7.66
N LEU A 12 -1.16 9.93 6.83
CA LEU A 12 -2.02 11.08 7.08
C LEU A 12 -3.00 10.82 8.24
N PRO A 13 -3.48 11.88 8.93
CA PRO A 13 -4.36 11.75 10.09
C PRO A 13 -5.79 11.27 9.76
N ASN A 14 -6.13 11.03 8.49
CA ASN A 14 -7.46 10.58 8.10
C ASN A 14 -7.67 9.10 8.43
N ARG A 15 -8.45 8.85 9.49
CA ARG A 15 -8.72 7.51 10.01
C ARG A 15 -9.43 6.62 8.97
N THR A 16 -10.34 7.16 8.17
CA THR A 16 -11.07 6.37 7.15
C THR A 16 -10.13 5.88 6.05
N ILE A 17 -9.26 6.75 5.54
CA ILE A 17 -8.28 6.41 4.51
C ILE A 17 -7.30 5.36 5.04
N LYS A 18 -6.82 5.54 6.27
CA LYS A 18 -5.92 4.59 6.93
C LYS A 18 -6.55 3.20 7.06
N TRP A 19 -7.79 3.12 7.53
CA TRP A 19 -8.51 1.85 7.66
C TRP A 19 -8.78 1.18 6.32
N ALA A 20 -9.18 1.93 5.29
CA ALA A 20 -9.40 1.40 3.95
C ALA A 20 -8.10 0.82 3.34
N ILE A 21 -6.99 1.58 3.44
CA ILE A 21 -5.68 1.14 2.94
C ILE A 21 -5.17 -0.08 3.71
N HIS A 22 -5.21 -0.03 5.04
CA HIS A 22 -4.77 -1.15 5.88
C HIS A 22 -5.62 -2.39 5.64
N GLY A 23 -6.95 -2.28 5.66
CA GLY A 23 -7.86 -3.41 5.49
C GLY A 23 -7.73 -4.07 4.12
N PHE A 24 -7.57 -3.27 3.06
CA PHE A 24 -7.27 -3.80 1.72
C PHE A 24 -5.98 -4.62 1.75
N PHE A 25 -4.88 -4.05 2.24
CA PHE A 25 -3.58 -4.72 2.22
C PHE A 25 -3.46 -5.89 3.19
N GLU A 26 -4.16 -5.85 4.32
CA GLU A 26 -4.18 -6.94 5.28
C GLU A 26 -4.77 -8.21 4.65
N LEU A 27 -5.82 -8.08 3.85
CA LEU A 27 -6.40 -9.21 3.10
C LEU A 27 -5.38 -9.87 2.16
N PHE A 28 -4.63 -9.07 1.39
CA PHE A 28 -3.63 -9.61 0.45
C PHE A 28 -2.39 -10.18 1.15
N ARG A 29 -2.07 -9.75 2.38
CA ARG A 29 -0.95 -10.28 3.17
C ARG A 29 -1.21 -11.66 3.76
N TRP A 30 -2.47 -12.01 4.02
CA TRP A 30 -2.84 -13.36 4.45
C TRP A 30 -2.83 -14.38 3.30
N ILE A 31 -2.88 -13.89 2.04
CA ILE A 31 -2.94 -14.72 0.84
C ILE A 31 -1.53 -14.84 0.23
N PRO A 32 -0.99 -16.06 0.03
CA PRO A 32 0.29 -16.23 -0.65
C PRO A 32 0.29 -15.56 -2.02
N LEU A 33 1.40 -14.92 -2.41
CA LEU A 33 1.51 -14.19 -3.68
C LEU A 33 1.10 -15.06 -4.89
N VAL A 34 1.46 -16.34 -4.89
CA VAL A 34 1.08 -17.30 -5.94
C VAL A 34 -0.43 -17.42 -6.08
N VAL A 35 -1.17 -17.42 -4.97
CA VAL A 35 -2.64 -17.49 -4.96
C VAL A 35 -3.24 -16.20 -5.50
N ASN A 36 -2.67 -15.03 -5.17
CA ASN A 36 -3.08 -13.75 -5.76
C ASN A 36 -2.90 -13.75 -7.29
N VAL A 37 -1.79 -14.31 -7.79
CA VAL A 37 -1.55 -14.41 -9.24
C VAL A 37 -2.58 -15.34 -9.88
N PHE A 38 -2.92 -16.44 -9.19
CA PHE A 38 -3.96 -17.36 -9.63
C PHE A 38 -5.33 -16.66 -9.74
N PHE A 39 -5.71 -15.85 -8.74
CA PHE A 39 -6.94 -15.05 -8.79
C PHE A 39 -6.93 -14.04 -9.93
N ALA A 40 -5.81 -13.36 -10.18
CA ALA A 40 -5.74 -12.42 -11.30
C ALA A 40 -5.83 -13.13 -12.66
N PHE A 41 -5.29 -14.33 -12.77
CA PHE A 41 -5.25 -15.09 -14.01
C PHE A 41 -6.57 -15.79 -14.34
N PHE A 42 -7.20 -16.41 -13.34
CA PHE A 42 -8.43 -17.20 -13.52
C PHE A 42 -9.69 -16.46 -13.07
N GLY A 43 -9.58 -15.52 -12.13
CA GLY A 43 -10.71 -14.76 -11.60
C GLY A 43 -11.12 -13.58 -12.47
N VAL A 44 -10.17 -12.86 -13.07
CA VAL A 44 -10.48 -11.70 -13.93
C VAL A 44 -11.24 -12.09 -15.21
N PRO A 45 -10.91 -13.22 -15.88
CA PRO A 45 -11.72 -13.72 -16.98
C PRO A 45 -13.18 -14.03 -16.60
N LEU A 46 -13.46 -14.46 -15.38
CA LEU A 46 -14.84 -14.68 -14.90
C LEU A 46 -15.66 -13.39 -14.84
N LEU A 47 -14.99 -12.22 -14.80
CA LEU A 47 -15.61 -10.90 -14.86
C LEU A 47 -15.78 -10.40 -16.30
N GLY A 48 -15.45 -11.21 -17.31
CA GLY A 48 -15.54 -10.86 -18.73
C GLY A 48 -14.33 -10.07 -19.26
N LEU A 49 -13.23 -10.02 -18.51
CA LEU A 49 -12.00 -9.35 -18.90
C LEU A 49 -10.91 -10.38 -19.19
N ASP A 50 -10.59 -10.58 -20.46
CA ASP A 50 -9.44 -11.41 -20.86
C ASP A 50 -8.15 -10.58 -20.78
N LEU A 51 -7.42 -10.75 -19.68
CA LEU A 51 -6.12 -10.13 -19.50
C LEU A 51 -5.01 -11.05 -20.05
N PRO A 52 -4.07 -10.52 -20.84
CA PRO A 52 -2.88 -11.26 -21.20
C PRO A 52 -2.12 -11.71 -19.94
N PRO A 53 -1.55 -12.95 -19.95
CA PRO A 53 -0.79 -13.51 -18.84
C PRO A 53 0.20 -12.56 -18.17
N PHE A 54 0.94 -11.83 -19.02
CA PHE A 54 1.95 -10.87 -18.60
C PHE A 54 1.34 -9.68 -17.85
N VAL A 55 0.18 -9.19 -18.29
CA VAL A 55 -0.51 -8.05 -17.67
C VAL A 55 -1.07 -8.48 -16.31
N ALA A 56 -1.72 -9.63 -16.23
CA ALA A 56 -2.26 -10.17 -14.98
C ALA A 56 -1.14 -10.37 -13.93
N ALA A 57 -0.02 -10.97 -14.33
CA ALA A 57 1.14 -11.13 -13.44
C ALA A 57 1.72 -9.78 -13.01
N THR A 58 1.88 -8.83 -13.93
CA THR A 58 2.43 -7.50 -13.62
C THR A 58 1.55 -6.73 -12.64
N VAL A 59 0.23 -6.72 -12.85
CA VAL A 59 -0.73 -6.04 -11.95
C VAL A 59 -0.73 -6.67 -10.57
N THR A 60 -0.69 -8.00 -10.51
CA THR A 60 -0.68 -8.72 -9.22
C THR A 60 0.59 -8.45 -8.43
N VAL A 61 1.75 -8.54 -9.08
CA VAL A 61 3.05 -8.29 -8.44
C VAL A 61 3.18 -6.82 -8.04
N ALA A 62 2.69 -5.89 -8.88
CA ALA A 62 2.62 -4.47 -8.53
C ALA A 62 1.68 -4.21 -7.33
N GLY A 63 0.57 -4.94 -7.23
CA GLY A 63 -0.36 -4.91 -6.09
C GLY A 63 0.22 -5.54 -4.82
N GLY A 64 1.09 -6.53 -4.96
CA GLY A 64 1.86 -7.14 -3.87
C GLY A 64 2.82 -6.18 -3.15
N GLY A 65 3.08 -5.00 -3.71
CA GLY A 65 3.80 -3.90 -3.05
C GLY A 65 3.10 -3.33 -1.80
N ALA A 66 1.94 -3.87 -1.44
CA ALA A 66 1.23 -3.70 -0.16
C ALA A 66 2.12 -3.58 1.07
N ASP A 67 3.10 -4.49 1.19
CA ASP A 67 4.01 -4.52 2.34
C ASP A 67 4.87 -3.25 2.43
N ASP A 68 5.22 -2.65 1.29
CA ASP A 68 6.03 -1.44 1.27
C ASP A 68 5.24 -0.21 1.69
N THR A 69 3.92 -0.17 1.47
CA THR A 69 3.03 0.88 2.01
C THR A 69 3.07 0.88 3.54
N VAL A 70 2.95 -0.29 4.16
CA VAL A 70 3.00 -0.43 5.62
C VAL A 70 4.38 -0.03 6.15
N LYS A 71 5.47 -0.47 5.50
CA LYS A 71 6.84 -0.09 5.87
C LYS A 71 7.06 1.42 5.80
N VAL A 72 6.60 2.07 4.73
CA VAL A 72 6.74 3.53 4.57
C VAL A 72 5.94 4.28 5.63
N SER A 73 4.69 3.90 5.88
CA SER A 73 3.88 4.53 6.94
C SER A 73 4.46 4.27 8.34
N GLY A 74 4.99 3.06 8.58
CA GLY A 74 5.66 2.69 9.83
C GLY A 74 6.95 3.47 10.03
N GLY A 75 7.73 3.68 8.97
CA GLY A 75 8.94 4.51 8.97
C GLY A 75 8.64 5.99 9.20
N LEU A 76 7.51 6.52 8.68
CA LEU A 76 7.09 7.89 8.99
C LEU A 76 6.65 8.03 10.46
N ASN A 77 5.89 7.04 10.96
CA ASN A 77 5.39 7.03 12.34
C ASN A 77 6.47 6.74 13.38
N SER A 78 7.62 6.18 12.99
CA SER A 78 8.75 5.92 13.90
C SER A 78 9.60 7.16 14.18
N VAL A 79 9.41 8.26 13.44
CA VAL A 79 10.14 9.51 13.65
C VAL A 79 9.78 10.09 15.04
N PRO A 80 10.78 10.32 15.92
CA PRO A 80 10.52 10.83 17.27
C PRO A 80 9.76 12.18 17.27
N PRO A 81 8.83 12.40 18.21
CA PRO A 81 8.05 13.65 18.27
C PRO A 81 8.89 14.92 18.40
N HIS A 82 10.09 14.83 19.00
CA HIS A 82 10.97 15.98 19.17
C HIS A 82 11.53 16.50 17.84
N GLN A 83 11.73 15.64 16.83
CA GLN A 83 12.21 16.05 15.50
C GLN A 83 11.19 16.97 14.82
N TRP A 84 9.91 16.66 14.96
CA TRP A 84 8.83 17.52 14.48
C TRP A 84 8.82 18.88 15.19
N LYS A 85 9.06 18.91 16.51
CA LYS A 85 9.14 20.16 17.28
C LYS A 85 10.34 21.01 16.87
N SER A 86 11.50 20.39 16.65
CA SER A 86 12.72 21.06 16.17
C SER A 86 12.52 21.66 14.78
N ALA A 87 11.88 20.93 13.85
CA ALA A 87 11.56 21.44 12.53
C ALA A 87 10.65 22.69 12.60
N THR A 88 9.61 22.66 13.45
CA THR A 88 8.74 23.82 13.67
C THR A 88 9.50 25.00 14.32
N ALA A 89 10.44 24.75 15.22
CA ALA A 89 11.29 25.79 15.81
C ALA A 89 12.22 26.46 14.77
N LEU A 90 12.60 25.76 13.71
CA LEU A 90 13.34 26.30 12.57
C LEU A 90 12.45 27.00 11.53
N GLY A 91 11.14 27.14 11.80
CA GLY A 91 10.20 27.83 10.91
C GLY A 91 9.55 26.96 9.84
N LEU A 92 9.80 25.64 9.83
CA LEU A 92 9.13 24.71 8.92
C LEU A 92 7.68 24.47 9.39
N ARG A 93 6.71 24.72 8.51
CA ARG A 93 5.28 24.47 8.79
C ARG A 93 4.88 23.05 8.38
N ARG A 94 3.91 22.49 9.12
CA ARG A 94 3.29 21.17 8.87
C ARG A 94 2.35 21.17 7.68
#